data_AF-A0A096M3C8-F1
#
_entry.id   AF-A0A096M3C8-F1
#
_cell.length_a   1.000
_cell.length_b   1.000
_cell.length_c   1.000
_cell.angle_alpha   90.00
_cell.angle_beta   90.00
_cell.angle_gamma   90.00
#
_symmetry.space_group_name_H-M   'P 1'
#
loop_
_entity.id
_entity.type
_entity.pdbx_description
1 polymer ?
#
loop_
_entity_poly.entity_id
_entity_poly.type
_entity_poly.pdbx_seq_one_letter_code
_entity_poly.pdbx_strand_id
1 'polypeptide(L)'
;MYQRMMEGLTLIEKLNLVAFYDFYAPEGERHDSALKRHKENLVTELKLWESYLENVAADRYLAGGFSLADVVVFPNVAFAFAYGLSPERYPKLAKYYNLLKDRPSIKATWPPKWFLIELKSECLKDI
;
A
#
# COMPACT_ATOMS: atom_id res chain seq x y z
N MET A 1 -11.84 -2.96 -13.93
CA MET A 1 -10.71 -2.01 -14.05
C MET A 1 -11.00 -0.70 -13.30
N TYR A 2 -11.97 0.12 -13.73
CA TYR A 2 -12.25 1.43 -13.10
C TYR A 2 -12.55 1.37 -11.60
N GLN A 3 -13.33 0.38 -11.14
CA GLN A 3 -13.60 0.21 -9.72
C GLN A 3 -12.31 0.08 -8.89
N ARG A 4 -11.43 -0.86 -9.26
CA ARG A 4 -10.14 -1.08 -8.55
C ARG A 4 -9.24 0.15 -8.59
N MET A 5 -9.26 0.90 -9.68
CA MET A 5 -8.53 2.16 -9.79
C MET A 5 -9.02 3.19 -8.76
N MET A 6 -10.34 3.38 -8.65
CA MET A 6 -10.92 4.34 -7.71
C MET A 6 -10.75 3.92 -6.25
N GLU A 7 -10.92 2.63 -5.94
CA GLU A 7 -10.65 2.08 -4.60
C GLU A 7 -9.19 2.28 -4.19
N GLY A 8 -8.26 2.29 -5.14
CA GLY A 8 -6.85 2.60 -4.90
C GLY A 8 -6.60 3.97 -4.25
N LEU A 9 -7.49 4.94 -4.46
CA LEU A 9 -7.41 6.26 -3.82
C LEU A 9 -7.73 6.18 -2.32
N THR A 10 -8.70 5.34 -1.94
CA THR A 10 -9.01 5.08 -0.53
C THR A 10 -7.88 4.34 0.18
N LEU A 11 -7.20 3.42 -0.52
CA LEU A 11 -6.02 2.74 0.03
C LEU A 11 -4.92 3.73 0.42
N ILE A 12 -4.55 4.66 -0.48
CA ILE A 12 -3.49 5.62 -0.18
C ILE A 12 -3.89 6.61 0.92
N GLU A 13 -5.15 7.04 0.96
CA GLU A 13 -5.67 7.87 2.04
C GLU A 13 -5.49 7.20 3.40
N LYS A 14 -5.91 5.94 3.54
CA LYS A 14 -5.79 5.20 4.81
C LYS A 14 -4.34 4.91 5.20
N LEU A 15 -3.47 4.62 4.22
CA LEU A 15 -2.04 4.49 4.45
C LEU A 15 -1.44 5.79 4.99
N ASN A 16 -1.79 6.93 4.39
CA ASN A 16 -1.30 8.24 4.78
C ASN A 16 -1.79 8.68 6.17
N LEU A 17 -3.04 8.38 6.52
CA LEU A 17 -3.61 8.68 7.84
C LEU A 17 -2.91 7.94 9.00
N VAL A 18 -2.17 6.87 8.71
CA VAL A 18 -1.33 6.17 9.68
C VAL A 18 0.12 6.62 9.56
N ALA A 19 0.70 6.55 8.36
CA ALA A 19 2.12 6.77 8.14
C ALA A 19 2.56 8.22 8.39
N PHE A 20 1.65 9.17 8.20
CA PHE A 20 1.91 10.61 8.33
C PHE A 20 0.92 11.27 9.30
N TYR A 21 0.41 10.52 10.28
CA TYR A 21 -0.56 11.05 11.26
C TYR A 21 -0.08 12.35 11.91
N ASP A 22 1.17 12.37 12.40
CA ASP A 22 1.75 13.55 13.06
C ASP A 22 1.95 14.74 12.12
N PHE A 23 2.04 14.50 10.81
CA PHE A 23 2.11 15.56 9.81
C PHE A 23 0.75 16.18 9.53
N TYR A 24 -0.33 15.37 9.54
CA TYR A 24 -1.68 15.86 9.27
C TYR A 24 -2.39 16.41 10.51
N ALA A 25 -2.12 15.88 11.70
CA ALA A 25 -2.72 16.29 12.96
C ALA A 25 -1.81 17.30 13.68
N PRO A 26 -2.26 18.56 13.90
CA PRO A 26 -1.57 19.51 14.75
C PRO A 26 -1.31 18.92 16.14
N GLU A 27 -0.19 19.28 16.77
CA GLU A 27 0.25 18.64 18.01
C GLU A 27 -0.81 18.64 19.13
N GLY A 28 -1.58 19.73 19.27
CA GLY A 28 -2.67 19.83 20.26
C GLY A 28 -3.95 19.05 19.92
N GLU A 29 -4.07 18.52 18.70
CA GLU A 29 -5.22 17.76 18.19
C GLU A 29 -4.89 16.27 18.02
N ARG A 30 -3.67 15.85 18.38
CA ARG A 30 -3.26 14.44 18.30
C ARG A 30 -3.95 13.65 19.40
N HIS A 31 -4.60 12.56 19.00
CA HIS A 31 -5.33 11.68 19.90
C HIS A 31 -5.00 10.23 19.59
N ASP A 32 -4.51 9.48 20.58
CA ASP A 32 -4.22 8.04 20.46
C ASP A 32 -5.44 7.25 19.98
N SER A 33 -6.65 7.65 20.40
CA SER A 33 -7.90 7.04 19.96
C SER A 33 -8.16 7.23 18.46
N ALA A 34 -7.80 8.39 17.90
CA ALA A 34 -7.92 8.65 16.47
C ALA A 34 -6.90 7.82 15.69
N LEU A 35 -5.64 7.80 16.12
CA LEU A 35 -4.61 6.97 15.48
C LEU A 35 -4.97 5.48 15.53
N LYS A 36 -5.45 4.98 16.68
CA LYS A 36 -5.92 3.60 16.82
C LYS A 36 -7.02 3.27 15.79
N ARG A 37 -8.03 4.14 15.66
CA ARG A 37 -9.10 3.97 14.66
C ARG A 37 -8.56 3.98 13.23
N HIS A 38 -7.58 4.83 12.91
CA HIS A 38 -6.94 4.84 11.59
C HIS A 38 -6.23 3.52 11.31
N LYS A 39 -5.50 2.97 12.30
CA LYS A 39 -4.84 1.66 12.18
C LYS A 39 -5.85 0.53 11.94
N GLU A 40 -6.94 0.47 12.71
CA GLU A 40 -8.00 -0.53 12.55
C GLU A 40 -8.67 -0.45 11.16
N ASN A 41 -8.93 0.77 10.68
CA ASN A 41 -9.48 1.00 9.35
C ASN A 41 -8.50 0.60 8.24
N LEU A 42 -7.20 0.82 8.43
CA LEU A 42 -6.16 0.40 7.49
C LEU A 42 -6.03 -1.12 7.45
N VAL A 43 -6.06 -1.80 8.60
CA VAL A 43 -6.06 -3.27 8.65
C VAL A 43 -7.26 -3.85 7.88
N THR A 44 -8.44 -3.25 8.04
CA THR A 44 -9.65 -3.65 7.31
C THR A 44 -9.50 -3.46 5.81
N GLU A 45 -8.94 -2.33 5.39
CA GLU A 45 -8.65 -2.04 3.98
C GLU A 45 -7.65 -3.04 3.40
N LEU A 46 -6.53 -3.30 4.06
CA LEU A 46 -5.51 -4.23 3.57
C LEU A 46 -6.04 -5.65 3.43
N LYS A 47 -6.92 -6.09 4.34
CA LYS A 47 -7.63 -7.38 4.23
C LYS A 47 -8.55 -7.43 3.01
N LEU A 48 -9.21 -6.33 2.68
CA LEU A 48 -10.00 -6.23 1.45
C LEU A 48 -9.11 -6.41 0.21
N TRP A 49 -7.95 -5.76 0.16
CA TRP A 49 -7.00 -5.93 -0.95
C TRP A 49 -6.43 -7.34 -1.05
N GLU A 50 -6.11 -7.98 0.08
CA GLU A 50 -5.76 -9.41 0.11
C GLU A 50 -6.85 -10.29 -0.50
N SER A 51 -8.13 -10.04 -0.15
CA SER A 51 -9.27 -10.79 -0.72
C SER A 51 -9.43 -10.57 -2.22
N TYR A 52 -9.10 -9.37 -2.72
CA TYR A 52 -9.15 -9.08 -4.14
C TYR A 52 -8.09 -9.87 -4.90
N LEU A 53 -6.89 -9.96 -4.34
CA LEU A 53 -5.78 -10.70 -4.92
C LEU A 53 -5.90 -12.22 -4.78
N GLU A 54 -6.70 -12.72 -3.83
CA GLU A 54 -7.03 -14.15 -3.71
C GLU A 54 -7.78 -14.70 -4.92
N ASN A 55 -8.67 -13.87 -5.47
CA ASN A 55 -9.51 -14.23 -6.60
C ASN A 55 -8.82 -13.98 -7.96
N VAL A 56 -7.59 -13.47 -7.95
CA VAL A 56 -6.80 -13.22 -9.15
C VAL A 56 -5.98 -14.48 -9.41
N ALA A 57 -6.17 -15.10 -10.57
CA ALA A 57 -5.37 -16.26 -10.96
C ALA A 57 -3.86 -15.95 -10.89
N ALA A 58 -3.04 -16.98 -10.67
CA ALA A 58 -1.59 -16.82 -10.66
C ALA A 58 -1.12 -16.03 -11.90
N ASP A 59 -0.25 -15.05 -11.66
CA ASP A 59 0.34 -14.15 -12.66
C ASP A 59 -0.64 -13.18 -13.34
N ARG A 60 -1.79 -12.91 -12.72
CA ARG A 60 -2.70 -11.85 -13.15
C ARG A 60 -2.62 -10.59 -12.28
N TYR A 61 -3.05 -9.50 -12.89
CA TYR A 61 -3.08 -8.15 -12.35
C TYR A 61 -4.46 -7.85 -11.73
N LEU A 62 -4.63 -6.67 -11.10
CA LEU A 62 -5.82 -6.32 -10.32
C LEU A 62 -7.15 -6.37 -11.09
N ALA A 63 -7.09 -6.27 -12.41
CA ALA A 63 -8.26 -6.32 -13.29
C ALA A 63 -8.07 -7.29 -14.47
N GLY A 64 -7.27 -8.35 -14.29
CA GLY A 64 -6.94 -9.31 -15.35
C GLY A 64 -5.58 -9.01 -15.97
N GLY A 65 -5.57 -8.45 -17.19
CA GLY A 65 -4.34 -7.95 -17.81
C GLY A 65 -3.83 -6.67 -17.12
N PHE A 66 -2.56 -6.31 -17.35
CA PHE A 66 -1.98 -5.08 -16.80
C PHE A 66 -2.80 -3.87 -17.24
N SER A 67 -3.21 -3.03 -16.29
CA SER A 67 -4.16 -1.96 -16.56
C SER A 67 -3.89 -0.71 -15.73
N LEU A 68 -4.68 0.34 -15.95
CA LEU A 68 -4.62 1.56 -15.13
C LEU A 68 -4.88 1.29 -13.64
N ALA A 69 -5.61 0.23 -13.28
CA ALA A 69 -5.77 -0.16 -11.88
C ALA A 69 -4.41 -0.46 -11.24
N ASP A 70 -3.53 -1.17 -11.94
CA ASP A 70 -2.19 -1.49 -11.46
C ASP A 70 -1.28 -0.27 -11.42
N VAL A 71 -1.39 0.60 -12.43
CA VAL A 71 -0.64 1.86 -12.47
C VAL A 71 -0.95 2.74 -11.26
N VAL A 72 -2.22 2.79 -10.84
CA VAL A 72 -2.66 3.61 -9.70
C VAL A 72 -2.38 2.95 -8.35
N VAL A 73 -2.60 1.64 -8.23
CA VAL A 73 -2.52 0.93 -6.94
C VAL A 73 -1.09 0.51 -6.60
N PHE A 74 -0.29 0.10 -7.58
CA PHE A 74 1.05 -0.42 -7.33
C PHE A 74 1.95 0.53 -6.53
N PRO A 75 2.01 1.85 -6.83
CA PRO A 75 2.80 2.79 -6.03
C PRO A 75 2.40 2.80 -4.54
N ASN A 76 1.11 2.62 -4.24
CA ASN A 76 0.59 2.61 -2.87
C ASN A 76 0.99 1.32 -2.13
N VAL A 77 0.97 0.18 -2.82
CA VAL A 77 1.46 -1.09 -2.27
C VAL A 77 2.97 -1.06 -2.05
N ALA A 78 3.72 -0.51 -3.01
CA ALA A 78 5.17 -0.33 -2.88
C ALA A 78 5.52 0.61 -1.71
N PHE A 79 4.76 1.70 -1.55
CA PHE A 79 4.85 2.59 -0.39
C PHE A 79 4.61 1.83 0.92
N ALA A 80 3.54 1.03 1.00
CA ALA A 80 3.24 0.30 2.23
C ALA A 80 4.39 -0.62 2.68
N PHE A 81 4.99 -1.38 1.75
CA PHE A 81 6.15 -2.23 2.05
C PHE A 81 7.42 -1.42 2.36
N ALA A 82 7.62 -0.28 1.70
CA ALA A 82 8.74 0.62 2.03
C ALA A 82 8.63 1.21 3.46
N TYR A 83 7.40 1.31 3.98
CA TYR A 83 7.09 1.82 5.33
C TYR A 83 6.82 0.71 6.35
N GLY A 84 7.28 -0.52 6.06
CA GLY A 84 7.38 -1.59 7.05
C GLY A 84 6.21 -2.57 7.10
N LEU A 85 5.27 -2.53 6.14
CA LEU A 85 4.18 -3.51 6.10
C LEU A 85 4.72 -4.95 6.06
N SER A 86 4.23 -5.84 6.91
CA SER A 86 4.71 -7.23 6.99
C SER A 86 4.26 -8.06 5.77
N PRO A 87 5.20 -8.62 4.98
CA PRO A 87 4.85 -9.54 3.89
C PRO A 87 4.29 -10.87 4.40
N GLU A 88 4.59 -11.27 5.63
CA GLU A 88 4.04 -12.48 6.26
C GLU A 88 2.56 -12.30 6.61
N ARG A 89 2.16 -11.10 7.06
CA ARG A 89 0.76 -10.78 7.38
C ARG A 89 -0.08 -10.55 6.11
N TYR A 90 0.54 -10.08 5.04
CA TYR A 90 -0.10 -9.73 3.77
C TYR A 90 0.57 -10.42 2.56
N PRO A 91 0.52 -11.76 2.48
CA PRO A 91 1.29 -12.53 1.51
C PRO A 91 0.81 -12.34 0.06
N LYS A 92 -0.49 -12.07 -0.20
CA LYS A 92 -0.99 -11.88 -1.56
C LYS A 92 -0.58 -10.51 -2.11
N LEU A 93 -0.63 -9.47 -1.28
CA LEU A 93 -0.07 -8.16 -1.56
C LEU A 93 1.44 -8.24 -1.78
N ALA A 94 2.17 -9.02 -0.97
CA ALA A 94 3.60 -9.22 -1.15
C ALA A 94 3.91 -9.92 -2.49
N LYS A 95 3.13 -10.93 -2.87
CA LYS A 95 3.23 -11.58 -4.18
C LYS A 95 2.95 -10.60 -5.32
N TYR A 96 1.90 -9.78 -5.20
CA TYR A 96 1.55 -8.74 -6.17
C TYR A 96 2.67 -7.70 -6.33
N TYR A 97 3.21 -7.22 -5.20
CA TYR A 97 4.36 -6.33 -5.18
C TYR A 97 5.57 -6.93 -5.92
N ASN A 98 5.92 -8.17 -5.61
CA ASN A 98 7.06 -8.86 -6.23
C ASN A 98 6.85 -9.10 -7.73
N LEU A 99 5.61 -9.34 -8.18
CA LEU A 99 5.27 -9.48 -9.59
C LEU A 99 5.52 -8.18 -10.38
N LEU A 100 5.20 -7.01 -9.79
CA LEU A 100 5.23 -5.74 -10.51
C LEU A 100 6.53 -4.93 -10.32
N LYS A 101 7.20 -5.05 -9.17
CA LYS A 101 8.40 -4.25 -8.86
C LYS A 101 9.50 -4.37 -9.92
N ASP A 102 9.55 -5.52 -10.60
CA ASP A 102 10.57 -5.82 -11.59
C ASP A 102 10.20 -5.41 -13.03
N ARG A 103 8.98 -4.89 -13.25
CA ARG A 103 8.52 -4.47 -14.58
C ARG A 103 9.40 -3.31 -15.11
N PRO A 104 9.84 -3.34 -16.39
CA PRO A 104 10.70 -2.29 -16.96
C PRO A 104 10.14 -0.87 -16.79
N SER A 105 8.84 -0.68 -17.01
CA SER A 105 8.18 0.61 -16.85
C SER A 105 8.17 1.12 -15.41
N ILE A 106 8.16 0.22 -14.43
CA ILE A 106 8.19 0.57 -13.00
C ILE A 106 9.62 0.89 -12.57
N LYS A 107 10.62 0.09 -12.99
CA LYS A 107 12.03 0.39 -12.71
C LYS A 107 12.46 1.73 -13.31
N ALA A 108 11.95 2.09 -14.48
CA ALA A 108 12.28 3.34 -15.15
C ALA A 108 11.72 4.59 -14.46
N THR A 109 10.64 4.46 -13.69
CA THR A 109 9.97 5.60 -13.03
C THR A 109 10.16 5.63 -11.52
N TRP A 110 10.74 4.58 -10.94
CA TRP A 110 10.98 4.51 -9.51
C TRP A 110 11.96 5.61 -9.09
N PRO A 111 11.65 6.44 -8.08
CA PRO A 111 12.60 7.41 -7.58
C PRO A 111 13.88 6.71 -7.10
N PRO A 112 15.07 7.00 -7.64
CA PRO A 112 16.31 6.31 -7.28
C PRO A 112 16.58 6.31 -5.77
N LYS A 113 16.14 7.39 -5.08
CA LYS A 113 16.25 7.55 -3.63
C LYS A 113 15.51 6.48 -2.81
N TRP A 114 14.48 5.81 -3.36
CA TRP A 114 13.81 4.70 -2.66
C TRP A 114 14.64 3.41 -2.64
N PHE A 115 15.69 3.31 -3.47
CA PHE A 115 16.72 2.27 -3.35
C PHE A 115 17.84 2.66 -2.38
N LEU A 116 17.97 3.95 -2.05
CA LEU A 116 19.13 4.52 -1.34
C LEU A 116 18.85 4.93 0.11
N ILE A 117 17.58 5.18 0.47
CA ILE A 117 17.24 5.63 1.81
C ILE A 117 17.03 4.41 2.72
N GLU A 118 17.96 4.25 3.65
CA GLU A 118 17.90 3.39 4.84
C GLU A 118 16.79 3.79 5.83
N LEU A 119 15.85 4.68 5.48
CA LEU A 119 14.56 4.78 6.18
C LEU A 119 13.57 3.78 5.57
N LYS A 120 13.73 2.52 5.96
CA LYS A 120 12.53 1.71 6.18
C LYS A 120 11.85 2.32 7.40
N SER A 121 11.04 3.36 7.20
CA SER A 121 10.13 3.79 8.25
C SER A 121 9.38 2.55 8.71
N GLU A 122 9.31 2.34 10.01
CA GLU A 122 8.62 1.17 10.57
C GLU A 122 7.19 1.50 11.00
N CYS A 123 6.64 2.64 10.57
CA CYS A 123 5.33 3.09 11.04
C CYS A 123 4.18 2.13 10.69
N LEU A 124 4.36 1.24 9.70
CA LEU A 124 3.42 0.19 9.34
C LEU A 124 3.80 -1.22 9.83
N LYS A 125 4.88 -1.40 10.63
CA LYS A 125 5.33 -2.74 11.07
C LYS A 125 4.31 -3.50 11.91
N ASP A 126 3.51 -2.76 12.68
CA ASP A 126 2.53 -3.33 13.61
C ASP A 126 1.13 -3.48 12.97
N ILE A 127 0.95 -2.94 11.76
CA ILE A 127 -0.29 -3.05 10.95
C ILE A 127 -0.45 -4.47 10.43
#